data_AF-A0AAE2V995-F1
#
_entry.id   AF-A0AAE2V995-F1
#
_cell.length_a   1.000
_cell.length_b   1.000
_cell.length_c   1.000
_cell.angle_alpha   90.00
_cell.angle_beta   90.00
_cell.angle_gamma   90.00
#
_symmetry.space_group_name_H-M   'P 1'
#
loop_
_entity.id
_entity.type
_entity.pdbx_description
1 polymer ?
#
loop_
_entity_poly.entity_id
_entity_poly.type
_entity_poly.pdbx_seq_one_letter_code
_entity_poly.pdbx_strand_id
1 'polypeptide(L)'
;MDDAISAALDSFIARAADAGIAGSLSSEPDIVAFEQRFPSLLPSWYREVLATKSIGDICFETEIEGLSWGGEGHIRDAATLLSEIEGAFPDLQLVDHGYLVIGAAGDGDCWVVRCDSSPSDPVQLLQMSAYGPGDPKESPDCLLSHGASFTDFLGKLDPIPQ
;
A
#
# COMPACT_ATOMS: atom_id res chain seq x y z
N MET A 1 -0.46 -16.10 8.47
CA MET A 1 0.45 -15.46 7.50
C MET A 1 1.46 -16.47 6.96
N ASP A 2 1.79 -16.37 5.66
CA ASP A 2 2.84 -17.17 5.00
C ASP A 2 4.24 -16.81 5.55
N ASP A 3 5.11 -17.81 5.76
CA ASP A 3 6.45 -17.63 6.31
C ASP A 3 7.32 -16.67 5.47
N ALA A 4 7.17 -16.68 4.14
CA ALA A 4 7.92 -15.81 3.24
C ALA A 4 7.54 -14.34 3.42
N ILE A 5 6.24 -14.06 3.63
CA ILE A 5 5.74 -12.70 3.88
C ILE A 5 6.24 -12.21 5.24
N SER A 6 6.14 -13.05 6.27
CA SER A 6 6.62 -12.66 7.60
C SER A 6 8.11 -12.32 7.57
N ALA A 7 8.92 -13.14 6.90
CA ALA A 7 10.36 -12.90 6.77
C ALA A 7 10.68 -11.60 6.00
N ALA A 8 9.93 -11.31 4.93
CA ALA A 8 10.10 -10.06 4.17
C ALA A 8 9.69 -8.82 4.97
N LEU A 9 8.59 -8.91 5.73
CA LEU A 9 8.18 -7.84 6.64
C LEU A 9 9.21 -7.60 7.74
N ASP A 10 9.72 -8.66 8.36
CA ASP A 10 10.74 -8.57 9.41
C ASP A 10 12.04 -7.95 8.86
N SER A 11 12.43 -8.32 7.63
CA SER A 11 13.57 -7.73 6.94
C SER A 11 13.37 -6.24 6.64
N PHE A 12 12.19 -5.85 6.13
CA PHE A 12 11.86 -4.46 5.86
C PHE A 12 11.85 -3.60 7.14
N ILE A 13 11.21 -4.09 8.20
CA ILE A 13 11.18 -3.42 9.51
C ILE A 13 12.58 -3.28 10.10
N ALA A 14 13.43 -4.30 9.97
CA ALA A 14 14.81 -4.22 10.43
C ALA A 14 15.61 -3.15 9.68
N ARG A 15 15.47 -3.07 8.34
CA ARG A 15 16.09 -2.00 7.55
C ARG A 15 15.60 -0.60 7.95
N ALA A 16 14.30 -0.46 8.24
CA ALA A 16 13.74 0.80 8.73
C ALA A 16 14.33 1.17 10.10
N ALA A 17 14.42 0.21 11.01
CA ALA A 17 15.01 0.42 12.34
C ALA A 17 16.50 0.80 12.26
N ASP A 18 17.27 0.18 11.36
CA ASP A 18 18.69 0.50 11.13
C ASP A 18 18.85 1.93 10.59
N ALA A 19 17.87 2.44 9.84
CA ALA A 19 17.79 3.83 9.39
C ALA A 19 17.21 4.79 10.45
N GLY A 20 16.87 4.31 11.65
CA GLY A 20 16.31 5.11 12.74
C GLY A 20 14.81 5.42 12.60
N ILE A 21 14.10 4.69 11.74
CA ILE A 21 12.68 4.84 11.46
C ILE A 21 11.91 3.79 12.25
N ALA A 22 10.89 4.23 12.99
CA ALA A 22 9.98 3.34 13.70
C ALA A 22 8.61 3.37 13.04
N GLY A 23 8.15 2.23 12.53
CA GLY A 23 6.77 2.10 12.07
C GLY A 23 5.77 2.02 13.21
N SER A 24 4.49 2.25 12.89
CA SER A 24 3.36 2.12 13.80
C SER A 24 2.67 0.77 13.62
N LEU A 25 2.11 0.24 14.71
CA LEU A 25 1.19 -0.89 14.66
C LEU A 25 -0.23 -0.31 14.57
N SER A 26 -1.05 -0.84 13.65
CA SER A 26 -2.45 -0.43 13.60
C SER A 26 -3.20 -0.94 14.83
N SER A 27 -4.04 -0.09 15.42
CA SER A 27 -4.84 -0.50 16.57
C SER A 27 -6.02 -1.38 16.11
N GLU A 28 -6.40 -2.38 16.90
CA GLU A 28 -7.58 -3.20 16.62
C GLU A 28 -8.85 -2.33 16.47
N PRO A 29 -9.09 -1.28 17.28
CA PRO A 29 -10.19 -0.35 17.04
C PRO A 29 -10.19 0.30 15.65
N ASP A 30 -9.03 0.70 15.12
CA ASP A 30 -8.94 1.33 13.79
C ASP A 30 -9.20 0.31 12.68
N ILE A 31 -8.67 -0.90 12.80
CA ILE A 31 -8.93 -2.00 11.85
C ILE A 31 -10.42 -2.34 11.83
N VAL A 32 -11.04 -2.48 13.00
CA VAL A 32 -12.47 -2.78 13.12
C VAL A 32 -13.33 -1.63 12.58
N ALA A 33 -12.96 -0.38 12.85
CA ALA A 33 -13.65 0.78 12.31
C ALA A 33 -13.56 0.81 10.77
N PHE A 34 -12.39 0.50 10.21
CA PHE A 34 -12.19 0.36 8.77
C PHE A 34 -13.08 -0.73 8.17
N GLU A 35 -13.08 -1.94 8.73
CA GLU A 35 -13.90 -3.07 8.25
C GLU A 35 -15.41 -2.80 8.34
N GLN A 36 -15.85 -2.09 9.37
CA GLN A 36 -17.26 -1.68 9.51
C GLN A 36 -17.65 -0.63 8.48
N ARG A 37 -16.74 0.29 8.16
CA ARG A 37 -16.98 1.39 7.23
C ARG A 37 -16.89 0.94 5.78
N PHE A 38 -15.93 0.07 5.46
CA PHE A 38 -15.64 -0.46 4.13
C PHE A 38 -15.66 -2.00 4.14
N PRO A 39 -16.86 -2.62 4.19
CA PRO A 39 -16.97 -4.08 4.22
C PRO A 39 -16.28 -4.71 3.00
N SER A 40 -15.49 -5.75 3.25
CA SER A 40 -14.78 -6.52 2.21
C SER A 40 -13.67 -5.76 1.45
N LEU A 41 -13.30 -4.55 1.87
CA LEU A 41 -12.22 -3.81 1.22
C LEU A 41 -10.83 -4.19 1.73
N LEU A 42 -10.73 -4.67 2.98
CA LEU A 42 -9.46 -5.09 3.58
C LEU A 42 -9.17 -6.57 3.29
N PRO A 43 -8.14 -6.92 2.50
CA PRO A 43 -7.74 -8.31 2.33
C PRO A 43 -7.39 -8.95 3.67
N SER A 44 -7.81 -10.20 3.89
CA SER A 44 -7.56 -10.89 5.17
C SER A 44 -6.07 -11.02 5.51
N TRP A 45 -5.22 -11.14 4.49
CA TRP A 45 -3.78 -11.19 4.66
C TRP A 45 -3.21 -9.84 5.11
N TYR A 46 -3.71 -8.73 4.55
CA TYR A 46 -3.24 -7.40 4.89
C TYR A 46 -3.78 -6.96 6.26
N ARG A 47 -5.00 -7.39 6.62
CA ARG A 47 -5.52 -7.30 8.00
C ARG A 47 -4.55 -7.91 9.00
N GLU A 48 -4.03 -9.10 8.74
CA GLU A 48 -3.06 -9.77 9.62
C GLU A 48 -1.74 -8.98 9.69
N VAL A 49 -1.28 -8.41 8.57
CA VAL A 49 -0.10 -7.54 8.54
C VAL A 49 -0.29 -6.32 9.44
N LEU A 50 -1.37 -5.56 9.26
CA LEU A 50 -1.67 -4.36 10.05
C LEU A 50 -1.78 -4.66 11.55
N ALA A 51 -2.34 -5.82 11.91
CA ALA A 51 -2.51 -6.24 13.29
C ALA A 51 -1.25 -6.77 13.98
N THR A 52 -0.25 -7.24 13.22
CA THR A 52 0.91 -7.97 13.78
C THR A 52 2.27 -7.33 13.52
N LYS A 53 2.36 -6.40 12.57
CA LYS A 53 3.63 -5.82 12.13
C LYS A 53 3.59 -4.30 12.22
N SER A 54 4.61 -3.72 12.85
CA SER A 54 4.78 -2.28 12.98
C SER A 54 5.33 -1.66 11.69
N ILE A 55 4.52 -1.64 10.63
CA ILE A 55 4.91 -1.12 9.31
C ILE A 55 4.22 0.20 8.93
N GLY A 56 3.22 0.62 9.70
CA GLY A 56 2.47 1.84 9.43
C GLY A 56 3.38 3.07 9.42
N ASP A 57 3.10 3.99 8.50
CA ASP A 57 3.78 5.28 8.31
C ASP A 57 5.28 5.22 8.02
N ILE A 58 5.84 4.03 7.76
CA ILE A 58 7.22 3.91 7.29
C ILE A 58 7.31 4.55 5.90
N CYS A 59 8.20 5.53 5.78
CA CYS A 59 8.49 6.20 4.52
C CYS A 59 9.49 5.36 3.75
N PHE A 60 9.34 5.32 2.44
CA PHE A 60 10.19 4.55 1.56
C PHE A 60 10.46 5.31 0.27
N GLU A 61 11.60 5.01 -0.34
CA GLU A 61 11.85 5.24 -1.75
C GLU A 61 11.86 3.89 -2.50
N THR A 62 11.61 3.92 -3.81
CA THR A 62 11.66 2.71 -4.64
C THR A 62 11.90 3.06 -6.10
N GLU A 63 12.63 2.22 -6.82
CA GLU A 63 12.76 2.35 -8.27
C GLU A 63 11.48 1.83 -8.96
N ILE A 64 10.98 2.60 -9.92
CA ILE A 64 9.84 2.19 -10.73
C ILE A 64 10.35 1.87 -12.14
N GLU A 65 10.25 0.61 -12.54
CA GLU A 65 10.67 0.17 -13.86
C GLU A 65 9.94 0.96 -14.95
N GLY A 66 10.70 1.50 -15.91
CA GLY A 66 10.16 2.28 -17.01
C GLY A 66 9.97 3.77 -16.72
N LEU A 67 10.19 4.23 -15.49
CA LEU A 67 10.20 5.64 -15.13
C LEU A 67 11.63 6.12 -14.87
N SER A 68 11.92 7.37 -15.24
CA SER A 68 13.25 7.98 -15.01
C SER A 68 13.43 8.50 -13.59
N TRP A 69 12.42 8.35 -12.74
CA TRP A 69 12.34 8.82 -11.37
C TRP A 69 11.84 7.68 -10.49
N GLY A 70 12.34 7.62 -9.24
CA GLY A 70 11.86 6.68 -8.23
C GLY A 70 10.63 7.22 -7.50
N GLY A 71 9.81 6.34 -6.93
CA GLY A 71 8.67 6.73 -6.11
C GLY A 71 9.09 6.92 -4.66
N GLU A 72 8.62 7.97 -4.02
CA GLU A 72 8.72 8.18 -2.58
C GLU A 72 7.31 8.08 -1.98
N GLY A 73 7.12 7.29 -0.92
CA GLY A 73 5.80 7.12 -0.33
C GLY A 73 5.81 6.64 1.11
N HIS A 74 4.62 6.52 1.68
CA HIS A 74 4.39 6.03 3.04
C HIS A 74 3.55 4.77 2.99
N ILE A 75 3.93 3.73 3.75
CA ILE A 75 3.05 2.60 4.02
C ILE A 75 1.88 3.09 4.88
N ARG A 76 0.65 2.74 4.50
CA ARG A 76 -0.54 3.23 5.20
C ARG A 76 -0.96 2.29 6.32
N ASP A 77 -1.22 2.85 7.50
CA ASP A 77 -1.86 2.14 8.61
C ASP A 77 -3.39 2.22 8.52
N ALA A 78 -4.12 1.47 9.35
CA ALA A 78 -5.58 1.43 9.29
C ALA A 78 -6.24 2.80 9.54
N ALA A 79 -5.68 3.62 10.44
CA ALA A 79 -6.21 4.94 10.76
C ALA A 79 -6.06 5.91 9.57
N THR A 80 -4.90 5.86 8.91
CA THR A 80 -4.62 6.66 7.71
C THR A 80 -5.50 6.22 6.56
N LEU A 81 -5.62 4.90 6.31
CA LEU A 81 -6.53 4.36 5.30
C LEU A 81 -7.98 4.82 5.52
N LEU A 82 -8.45 4.81 6.77
CA LEU A 82 -9.81 5.26 7.10
C LEU A 82 -10.04 6.74 6.73
N SER A 83 -9.03 7.60 6.90
CA SER A 83 -9.14 9.04 6.61
C SER A 83 -8.88 9.39 5.14
N GLU A 84 -7.99 8.66 4.46
CA GLU A 84 -7.59 8.97 3.08
C GLU A 84 -8.55 8.40 2.04
N ILE A 85 -9.17 7.25 2.27
CA ILE A 85 -10.11 6.67 1.30
C ILE A 85 -11.29 7.60 1.00
N GLU A 86 -11.76 8.36 2.00
CA GLU A 86 -12.86 9.31 1.83
C GLU A 86 -12.42 10.65 1.18
N GLY A 87 -11.13 10.99 1.22
CA GLY A 87 -10.63 12.34 0.92
C GLY A 87 -9.61 12.46 -0.20
N ALA A 88 -8.73 11.47 -0.37
CA ALA A 88 -7.58 11.57 -1.27
C ALA A 88 -7.98 11.29 -2.73
N PHE A 89 -9.00 10.46 -2.96
CA PHE A 89 -9.29 9.90 -4.29
C PHE A 89 -10.80 9.80 -4.63
N PRO A 90 -11.59 10.88 -4.44
CA PRO A 90 -13.04 10.84 -4.62
C PRO A 90 -13.49 10.50 -6.04
N ASP A 91 -12.67 10.84 -7.05
CA ASP A 91 -12.98 10.58 -8.46
C ASP A 91 -12.51 9.22 -8.96
N LEU A 92 -11.67 8.52 -8.19
CA LEU A 92 -11.04 7.29 -8.67
C LEU A 92 -11.86 6.03 -8.50
N GLN A 93 -12.88 6.07 -7.63
CA GLN A 93 -13.73 4.91 -7.33
C GLN A 93 -12.91 3.63 -7.01
N LEU A 94 -11.67 3.74 -6.51
CA LEU A 94 -10.78 2.58 -6.26
C LEU A 94 -11.47 1.54 -5.39
N VAL A 95 -12.20 2.00 -4.39
CA VAL A 95 -13.07 1.21 -3.51
C VAL A 95 -14.12 0.43 -4.30
N ASP A 96 -14.87 1.11 -5.17
CA ASP A 96 -15.91 0.49 -6.00
C ASP A 96 -15.32 -0.50 -7.03
N HIS A 97 -14.05 -0.31 -7.38
CA HIS A 97 -13.30 -1.19 -8.27
C HIS A 97 -12.55 -2.32 -7.55
N GLY A 98 -12.64 -2.40 -6.22
CA GLY A 98 -12.03 -3.47 -5.42
C GLY A 98 -10.52 -3.32 -5.30
N TYR A 99 -10.03 -2.08 -5.17
CA TYR A 99 -8.64 -1.75 -4.86
C TYR A 99 -8.51 -1.10 -3.49
N LEU A 100 -7.47 -1.51 -2.78
CA LEU A 100 -7.03 -0.92 -1.52
C LEU A 100 -5.66 -0.26 -1.74
N VAL A 101 -5.54 1.01 -1.36
CA VAL A 101 -4.24 1.69 -1.27
C VAL A 101 -3.48 1.13 -0.09
N ILE A 102 -2.22 0.73 -0.26
CA ILE A 102 -1.34 0.23 0.81
C ILE A 102 -0.11 1.12 1.01
N GLY A 103 0.16 2.00 0.05
CA GLY A 103 1.11 3.08 0.18
C GLY A 103 0.74 4.25 -0.74
N ALA A 104 1.15 5.46 -0.40
CA ALA A 104 0.94 6.62 -1.28
C ALA A 104 2.08 7.62 -1.20
N ALA A 105 2.34 8.25 -2.34
CA ALA A 105 3.33 9.29 -2.55
C ALA A 105 2.75 10.68 -2.29
N GLY A 106 3.62 11.65 -1.97
CA GLY A 106 3.21 13.03 -1.72
C GLY A 106 2.63 13.75 -2.95
N ASP A 107 2.91 13.26 -4.15
CA ASP A 107 2.39 13.77 -5.43
C ASP A 107 1.07 13.10 -5.88
N GLY A 108 0.60 12.11 -5.10
CA GLY A 108 -0.67 11.42 -5.31
C GLY A 108 -0.53 9.99 -5.82
N ASP A 109 0.61 9.59 -6.39
CA ASP A 109 0.80 8.23 -6.89
C ASP A 109 0.61 7.20 -5.76
N CYS A 110 -0.01 6.06 -6.07
CA CYS A 110 -0.45 5.09 -5.06
C CYS A 110 0.00 3.68 -5.36
N TRP A 111 0.41 2.96 -4.34
CA TRP A 111 0.59 1.51 -4.41
C TRP A 111 -0.69 0.85 -3.93
N VAL A 112 -1.30 0.06 -4.81
CA VAL A 112 -2.59 -0.58 -4.60
C VAL A 112 -2.52 -2.09 -4.72
N VAL A 113 -3.39 -2.77 -4.00
CA VAL A 113 -3.67 -4.20 -4.13
C VAL A 113 -5.15 -4.42 -4.36
N ARG A 114 -5.51 -5.55 -4.99
CA ARG A 114 -6.92 -5.92 -5.09
C ARG A 114 -7.46 -6.38 -3.73
N CYS A 115 -8.71 -6.07 -3.42
CA CYS A 115 -9.35 -6.45 -2.16
C CYS A 115 -9.56 -7.97 -2.03
N ASP A 116 -9.68 -8.66 -3.17
CA ASP A 116 -9.75 -10.12 -3.27
C ASP A 116 -8.38 -10.79 -3.53
N SER A 117 -7.28 -10.03 -3.41
CA SER A 117 -5.93 -10.54 -3.64
C SER A 117 -5.45 -11.51 -2.56
N SER A 118 -4.51 -12.34 -2.98
CA SER A 118 -3.55 -13.05 -2.16
C SER A 118 -2.21 -12.29 -2.10
N PRO A 119 -1.34 -12.57 -1.12
CA PRO A 119 -0.01 -11.95 -1.07
C PRO A 119 0.91 -12.26 -2.26
N SER A 120 0.61 -13.33 -2.99
CA SER A 120 1.31 -13.70 -4.22
C SER A 120 0.84 -12.93 -5.44
N ASP A 121 -0.23 -12.13 -5.31
CA ASP A 121 -0.70 -11.27 -6.40
C ASP A 121 0.10 -9.96 -6.46
N PRO A 122 0.13 -9.29 -7.62
CA PRO A 122 0.93 -8.09 -7.81
C PRO A 122 0.49 -6.92 -6.93
N VAL A 123 1.47 -6.12 -6.50
CA VAL A 123 1.26 -4.74 -6.05
C VAL A 123 1.37 -3.85 -7.28
N GLN A 124 0.32 -3.06 -7.54
CA GLN A 124 0.25 -2.16 -8.68
C GLN A 124 0.56 -0.73 -8.24
N LEU A 125 1.32 0.01 -9.03
CA LEU A 125 1.43 1.45 -8.93
C LEU A 125 0.31 2.07 -9.78
N LEU A 126 -0.58 2.80 -9.13
CA LEU A 126 -1.51 3.72 -9.75
C LEU A 126 -0.80 5.08 -9.94
N GLN A 127 -0.56 5.44 -11.19
CA GLN A 127 -0.01 6.75 -11.54
C GLN A 127 -1.12 7.77 -11.68
N MET A 128 -1.18 8.74 -10.76
CA MET A 128 -2.19 9.79 -10.74
C MET A 128 -2.05 10.74 -11.94
N SER A 129 -0.82 11.01 -12.37
CA SER A 129 -0.57 11.86 -13.54
C SER A 129 -1.04 11.24 -14.86
N ALA A 130 -1.08 9.91 -14.93
CA ALA A 130 -1.64 9.15 -16.06
C ALA A 130 -3.14 8.84 -15.87
N TYR A 131 -3.67 9.10 -14.68
CA TYR A 131 -5.07 8.91 -14.35
C TYR A 131 -5.91 10.08 -14.90
N GLY A 132 -6.62 9.83 -16.01
CA GLY A 132 -7.70 10.71 -16.42
C GLY A 132 -8.89 10.60 -15.46
N PRO A 133 -9.77 11.62 -15.35
CA PRO A 133 -11.00 11.48 -14.58
C PRO A 133 -11.89 10.40 -15.23
N GLY A 134 -11.92 9.18 -14.68
CA GLY A 134 -12.70 8.05 -15.21
C GLY A 134 -12.24 6.68 -14.68
N ASP A 135 -13.01 5.61 -14.90
CA ASP A 135 -12.73 4.25 -14.37
C ASP A 135 -11.29 3.77 -14.69
N PRO A 136 -10.49 3.24 -13.74
CA PRO A 136 -9.18 2.64 -14.02
C PRO A 136 -9.21 1.54 -15.10
N LYS A 137 -10.37 0.88 -15.32
CA LYS A 137 -10.59 -0.07 -16.43
C LYS A 137 -10.72 0.62 -17.78
N GLU A 138 -11.17 1.87 -17.81
CA GLU A 138 -11.22 2.71 -19.00
C GLU A 138 -9.87 3.35 -19.31
N SER A 139 -8.95 3.37 -18.33
CA SER A 139 -7.57 3.83 -18.45
C SER A 139 -6.58 2.78 -17.92
N PRO A 140 -6.48 1.58 -18.51
CA PRO A 140 -5.64 0.49 -17.99
C PRO A 140 -4.15 0.86 -17.90
N ASP A 141 -3.72 1.88 -18.65
CA ASP A 141 -2.36 2.41 -18.65
C ASP A 141 -1.99 3.14 -17.34
N CYS A 142 -2.95 3.44 -16.45
CA CYS A 142 -2.69 4.07 -15.16
C CYS A 142 -2.23 3.10 -14.07
N LEU A 143 -2.43 1.79 -14.26
CA LEU A 143 -2.04 0.75 -13.31
C LEU A 143 -0.81 -0.01 -13.83
N LEU A 144 0.37 0.40 -13.36
CA LEU A 144 1.63 -0.26 -13.65
C LEU A 144 1.89 -1.37 -12.65
N SER A 145 2.40 -2.52 -13.10
CA SER A 145 2.86 -3.56 -12.17
C SER A 145 4.16 -3.08 -11.51
N HIS A 146 4.18 -2.95 -10.18
CA HIS A 146 5.37 -2.49 -9.45
C HIS A 146 6.08 -3.65 -8.73
N GLY A 147 5.31 -4.61 -8.19
CA GLY A 147 5.84 -5.85 -7.62
C GLY A 147 5.04 -7.05 -8.13
N ALA A 148 5.72 -8.17 -8.39
CA ALA A 148 5.05 -9.42 -8.77
C ALA A 148 4.28 -10.07 -7.60
N SER A 149 4.58 -9.64 -6.36
CA SER A 149 3.94 -10.06 -5.12
C SER A 149 4.16 -8.99 -4.05
N PHE A 150 3.47 -9.11 -2.90
CA PHE A 150 3.73 -8.23 -1.74
C PHE A 150 5.16 -8.42 -1.18
N THR A 151 5.69 -9.64 -1.20
CA THR A 151 7.08 -9.94 -0.82
C THR A 151 8.09 -9.25 -1.75
N ASP A 152 7.86 -9.33 -3.06
CA ASP A 152 8.70 -8.65 -4.08
C ASP A 152 8.65 -7.13 -3.91
N PHE A 153 7.45 -6.59 -3.65
CA PHE A 153 7.26 -5.18 -3.34
C PHE A 153 8.11 -4.73 -2.15
N LEU A 154 8.00 -5.40 -0.98
CA LEU A 154 8.80 -5.07 0.20
C LEU A 154 10.32 -5.17 -0.04
N GLY A 155 10.75 -6.07 -0.92
CA GLY A 155 12.15 -6.21 -1.32
C GLY A 155 12.68 -5.05 -2.17
N LYS A 156 11.80 -4.30 -2.83
CA LYS A 156 12.11 -3.13 -3.69
C LYS A 156 12.02 -1.79 -2.98
N LEU A 157 11.48 -1.76 -1.76
CA LEU A 157 11.39 -0.54 -0.96
C LEU A 157 12.69 -0.31 -0.20
N ASP A 158 13.16 0.93 -0.16
CA ASP A 158 14.23 1.37 0.71
C ASP A 158 13.67 2.35 1.75
N PRO A 159 13.67 2.01 3.05
CA PRO A 159 13.16 2.92 4.09
C PRO A 159 13.97 4.21 4.18
N ILE A 160 13.30 5.36 4.25
CA ILE A 160 13.93 6.68 4.35
C ILE A 160 13.36 7.52 5.51
N PRO A 161 14.13 8.45 6.11
CA PRO A 161 13.59 9.39 7.10
C PRO A 161 12.56 10.36 6.50
N GLN A 162 11.63 10.85 7.34
CA GLN A 162 10.70 11.95 7.01
C GLN A 162 11.39 13.31 6.91
#